data_AF-K7TV81-F1
#
_entry.id   AF-K7TV81-F1
#
_cell.length_a   1.000
_cell.length_b   1.000
_cell.length_c   1.000
_cell.angle_alpha   90.00
_cell.angle_beta   90.00
_cell.angle_gamma   90.00
#
_symmetry.space_group_name_H-M   'P 1'
#
loop_
_entity.id
_entity.type
_entity.pdbx_description
1 polymer ?
#
loop_
_entity_poly.entity_id
_entity_poly.type
_entity_poly.pdbx_seq_one_letter_code
_entity_poly.pdbx_strand_id
1 'polypeptide(L)' 'MVKVGKDFLNQDAPNSEEHRFGFHQPPFNSIDHLHLHCLALPFIPSWRQVKYTPLGPLGGFIAAEKLLERIKPEAEAYS' A
#
# COMPACT_ATOMS: atom_id res chain seq x y z
N MET A 1 -1.89 -6.38 -8.62
CA MET A 1 -1.87 -4.90 -8.45
C MET A 1 -0.46 -4.38 -8.17
N VAL A 2 0.26 -4.87 -7.15
CA VAL A 2 1.58 -4.34 -6.74
C VAL A 2 2.60 -4.29 -7.87
N LYS A 3 2.74 -5.35 -8.69
CA LYS A 3 3.68 -5.34 -9.83
C LYS A 3 3.42 -4.17 -10.78
N VAL A 4 2.16 -4.00 -11.21
CA VAL A 4 1.76 -2.90 -12.10
C VAL A 4 2.03 -1.54 -11.46
N GLY A 5 1.76 -1.40 -10.15
CA GLY A 5 2.08 -0.18 -9.40
C GLY A 5 3.58 0.15 -9.37
N LYS A 6 4.44 -0.87 -9.21
CA LYS A 6 5.90 -0.71 -9.29
C LYS A 6 6.35 -0.26 -10.67
N ASP A 7 5.80 -0.88 -11.72
CA ASP A 7 6.11 -0.52 -13.10
C ASP A 7 5.78 0.96 -13.37
N PHE A 8 4.64 1.46 -12.88
CA PHE A 8 4.27 2.88 -13.00
C PHE A 8 5.16 3.82 -12.19
N LEU A 9 5.47 3.52 -10.92
CA LEU A 9 6.33 4.40 -10.13
C LEU A 9 7.76 4.48 -10.67
N ASN A 10 8.28 3.36 -11.19
CA ASN A 10 9.60 3.35 -11.84
C ASN A 10 9.62 4.23 -13.10
N GLN A 11 8.49 4.35 -13.80
CA GLN A 11 8.38 5.20 -14.99
C GLN A 11 8.19 6.68 -14.62
N ASP A 12 7.26 6.96 -13.70
CA ASP A 12 6.76 8.32 -13.47
C ASP A 12 7.48 9.04 -12.31
N ALA A 13 8.13 8.30 -11.41
CA ALA A 13 8.91 8.82 -10.30
C ALA A 13 10.26 8.09 -10.14
N PRO A 14 11.09 8.00 -11.21
CA PRO A 14 12.31 7.18 -11.23
C PRO A 14 13.36 7.57 -10.20
N ASN A 15 13.30 8.80 -9.68
CA ASN A 15 14.24 9.33 -8.70
C ASN A 15 13.75 9.18 -7.25
N SER A 16 12.58 8.57 -7.03
CA SER A 16 12.09 8.32 -5.68
C SER A 16 12.89 7.19 -5.04
N GLU A 17 13.47 7.46 -3.87
CA GLU A 17 14.30 6.48 -3.16
C GLU A 17 13.47 5.39 -2.46
N GLU A 18 12.19 5.68 -2.16
CA GLU A 18 11.31 4.77 -1.43
C GLU A 18 9.89 4.81 -2.01
N HIS A 19 9.29 3.62 -2.15
CA HIS A 19 7.90 3.47 -2.55
C HIS A 19 7.08 2.83 -1.43
N ARG A 20 5.85 3.31 -1.24
CA ARG A 20 4.88 2.71 -0.32
C ARG A 20 3.65 2.22 -1.07
N PHE A 21 3.32 0.95 -0.86
CA PHE A 21 2.15 0.30 -1.43
C PHE A 21 1.20 -0.16 -0.33
N GLY A 22 -0.10 0.04 -0.51
CA GLY A 22 -1.05 -0.44 0.48
C GLY A 22 -2.48 0.06 0.33
N PHE A 23 -3.28 -0.21 1.35
CA PHE A 23 -4.73 0.00 1.37
C PHE A 23 -5.15 0.73 2.65
N HIS A 24 -6.28 1.44 2.61
CA HIS A 24 -6.92 1.96 3.80
C HIS A 24 -7.80 0.90 4.48
N GLN A 25 -7.79 0.87 5.81
CA GLN A 25 -8.58 -0.01 6.65
C GLN A 25 -9.25 0.82 7.78
N PRO A 26 -10.58 1.03 7.79
CA PRO A 26 -11.53 0.68 6.72
C PRO A 26 -11.23 1.45 5.43
N PRO A 27 -11.73 0.99 4.26
CA PRO A 27 -11.51 1.71 3.01
C PRO A 27 -12.18 3.09 3.05
N PHE A 28 -11.39 4.14 2.80
CA PHE A 28 -11.91 5.50 2.55
C PHE A 28 -12.10 5.67 1.04
N ASN A 29 -13.18 5.11 0.51
CA ASN A 29 -13.38 4.99 -0.92
C ASN A 29 -14.42 5.99 -1.46
N SER A 30 -14.18 6.51 -2.68
CA SER A 30 -15.19 7.29 -3.41
C SER A 30 -16.09 6.39 -4.27
N ILE A 31 -15.67 5.13 -4.48
CA ILE A 31 -16.34 4.07 -5.23
C ILE A 31 -16.08 2.76 -4.50
N ASP A 32 -17.05 1.85 -4.44
CA ASP A 32 -16.96 0.62 -3.63
C ASP A 32 -16.10 -0.50 -4.27
N HIS A 33 -14.82 -0.20 -4.50
CA HIS A 33 -13.83 -1.14 -5.03
C HIS A 33 -12.51 -1.06 -4.24
N LEU A 34 -11.72 -2.14 -4.32
CA LEU A 34 -10.41 -2.21 -3.69
C LEU A 34 -9.41 -1.30 -4.45
N HIS A 35 -8.85 -0.31 -3.75
CA HIS A 35 -7.89 0.64 -4.33
C HIS A 35 -6.49 0.46 -3.73
N LEU A 36 -5.53 0.05 -4.58
CA LEU A 36 -4.12 0.05 -4.19
C LEU A 36 -3.57 1.48 -4.31
N HIS A 37 -3.08 2.02 -3.20
CA HIS A 37 -2.25 3.23 -3.23
C HIS A 37 -0.82 2.85 -3.63
N CYS A 38 -0.27 3.56 -4.61
CA CYS A 38 1.13 3.49 -5.03
C CYS A 38 1.74 4.88 -4.79
N LEU A 39 2.63 5.00 -3.81
CA LEU A 39 3.11 6.30 -3.33
C LEU A 39 4.63 6.37 -3.48
N ALA A 40 5.11 7.31 -4.29
CA ALA A 40 6.52 7.73 -4.29
C ALA A 40 6.79 8.65 -3.10
N LEU A 41 7.90 8.42 -2.41
CA LEU A 41 8.31 9.17 -1.22
C LEU A 41 9.54 10.05 -1.50
N PRO A 42 9.77 11.10 -0.67
CA PRO A 42 9.00 11.50 0.51
C PRO A 42 7.65 12.14 0.17
N PHE A 43 6.73 12.19 1.16
CA PHE A 43 5.51 12.98 1.02
C PHE A 43 5.82 14.47 0.97
N ILE A 44 5.28 15.15 -0.04
CA ILE A 44 5.39 16.61 -0.17
C ILE A 44 3.97 17.20 -0.26
N PRO A 45 3.55 18.03 0.72
CA PRO A 45 4.21 18.30 2.00
C PRO A 45 4.22 17.09 2.95
N SER A 46 5.16 17.08 3.90
CA SER A 46 5.43 15.93 4.78
C SER A 46 4.26 15.52 5.67
N TRP A 47 3.38 16.47 6.06
CA TRP A 47 2.21 16.18 6.89
C TRP A 47 1.21 15.22 6.21
N ARG A 48 1.25 15.08 4.88
CA ARG A 48 0.39 14.13 4.16
C ARG A 48 0.65 12.67 4.54
N GLN A 49 1.80 12.36 5.15
CA GLN A 49 2.12 11.02 5.63
C GLN A 49 1.08 10.46 6.61
N VAL A 50 0.41 11.34 7.38
CA VAL A 50 -0.58 10.96 8.41
C VAL A 50 -1.71 10.11 7.83
N LYS A 51 -2.12 10.38 6.58
CA LYS A 51 -3.17 9.60 5.90
C LYS A 51 -2.75 8.14 5.67
N TYR A 52 -1.45 7.89 5.53
CA TYR A 52 -0.89 6.59 5.13
C TYR A 52 -0.10 5.92 6.27
N THR A 53 -0.49 6.23 7.51
CA THR A 53 0.11 5.67 8.73
C THR A 53 -0.65 4.42 9.18
N PRO A 54 0.05 3.30 9.46
CA PRO A 54 -0.56 2.15 10.11
C PRO A 54 -0.88 2.47 11.58
N LEU A 55 -2.12 2.24 12.01
CA LEU A 55 -2.56 2.42 13.41
C LEU A 55 -2.81 1.07 14.12
N GLY A 56 -2.30 -0.03 13.55
CA GLY A 56 -2.41 -1.36 14.13
C GLY A 56 -3.87 -1.82 14.24
N PRO A 57 -4.34 -2.27 15.42
CA PRO A 57 -5.73 -2.71 15.62
C PRO A 57 -6.77 -1.62 15.35
N LEU A 58 -6.39 -0.34 15.43
CA LEU A 58 -7.28 0.79 15.15
C LEU A 58 -7.49 1.05 13.64
N GLY A 59 -6.84 0.27 12.77
CA GLY A 59 -6.93 0.42 11.31
C GLY A 59 -5.87 1.37 10.75
N GLY A 60 -6.29 2.30 9.88
CA GLY A 60 -5.42 3.25 9.18
C GLY A 60 -4.96 2.70 7.83
N PHE A 61 -3.65 2.62 7.61
CA PHE A 61 -3.07 2.11 6.38
C PHE A 61 -2.42 0.75 6.59
N ILE A 62 -2.68 -0.22 5.71
CA ILE A 62 -2.02 -1.53 5.71
C ILE A 62 -1.11 -1.67 4.48
N ALA A 63 0.16 -2.00 4.72
CA ALA A 63 1.12 -2.26 3.64
C ALA A 63 0.67 -3.47 2.81
N ALA A 64 0.84 -3.40 1.50
CA ALA A 64 0.37 -4.45 0.59
C ALA A 64 1.02 -5.80 0.89
N GLU A 65 2.32 -5.81 1.19
CA GLU A 65 3.10 -7.00 1.53
C GLU A 65 2.58 -7.65 2.82
N LYS A 66 2.33 -6.84 3.86
CA LYS A 66 1.76 -7.31 5.13
C LYS A 66 0.34 -7.87 4.96
N LEU A 67 -0.45 -7.29 4.06
CA LEU A 67 -1.76 -7.83 3.72
C LEU A 67 -1.63 -9.17 2.99
N LEU A 68 -0.72 -9.27 2.02
CA LEU A 68 -0.46 -10.51 1.28
C LEU A 68 -0.08 -11.63 2.24
N GLU A 69 0.84 -11.39 3.18
CA GLU A 69 1.22 -12.36 4.23
C GLU A 69 0.01 -12.87 5.02
N ARG A 70 -0.95 -12.01 5.36
CA ARG A 70 -2.16 -12.38 6.12
C ARG A 70 -3.15 -13.22 5.32
N ILE A 71 -3.20 -13.02 4.01
CA ILE A 71 -4.16 -13.71 3.13
C ILE A 71 -3.53 -14.84 2.33
N LYS A 72 -2.24 -15.15 2.58
CA LYS A 72 -1.59 -16.31 1.96
C LYS A 72 -2.40 -17.56 2.31
N PRO A 73 -2.84 -18.34 1.31
CA PRO A 73 -3.53 -19.58 1.57
C PRO A 73 -2.60 -20.57 2.28
N GLU A 74 -3.11 -21.30 3.26
CA GLU A 74 -2.35 -22.32 4.03
C GLU A 74 -1.76 -23.45 3.16
N ALA A 75 -2.22 -23.60 1.91
CA ALA A 75 -1.78 -24.66 0.99
C ALA A 75 -0.28 -24.62 0.62
N GLU A 76 0.41 -23.48 0.79
CA GLU A 76 1.88 -23.39 0.60
C GLU A 76 2.68 -23.84 1.84
N ALA A 77 2.04 -24.12 2.98
CA ALA A 77 2.73 -24.51 4.22
C ALA A 77 2.98 -26.03 4.35
N TYR A 78 2.44 -26.84 3.44
CA TYR A 78 2.56 -28.30 3.43
C TYR A 78 3.05 -28.86 2.07
N SER A 79 3.58 -28.01 1.20
CA SER A 79 4.17 -28.38 -0.10
C SER A 79 5.69 -28.51 -0.02
#